data_AF-A0A495Z361-F1
#
_entry.id   AF-A0A495Z361-F1
#
_cell.length_a   1.000
_cell.length_b   1.000
_cell.length_c   1.000
_cell.angle_alpha   90.00
_cell.angle_beta   90.00
_cell.angle_gamma   90.00
#
_symmetry.space_group_name_H-M   'P 1'
#
loop_
_entity.id
_entity.type
_entity.pdbx_description
1 polymer ?
#
loop_
_entity_poly.entity_id
_entity_poly.type
_entity_poly.pdbx_seq_one_letter_code
_entity_poly.pdbx_strand_id
1 'polypeptide(L)'
;MTKDKVGALVILILSIVYGAMALNIPEAPGIEDSGVTPSSLPMALSATGIIAALLILILPADRPDSGEETSLAAAFKGLDWRCAAFLFLLMAGYGLILKPLGFLISTMLFLCGGFWTMGERRIKLMLSVSIGVTVGFWLILTQLLGIYLEPGVLHFLGAN
;
A
#
# COMPACT_ATOMS: atom_id res chain seq x y z
N MET A 1 15.59 27.46 -0.10
CA MET A 1 14.50 26.46 -0.26
C MET A 1 14.60 25.50 0.90
N THR A 2 13.58 25.43 1.74
CA THR A 2 13.47 24.44 2.82
C THR A 2 13.46 23.03 2.22
N LYS A 3 14.11 22.07 2.88
CA LYS A 3 14.20 20.66 2.44
C LYS A 3 12.81 20.07 2.13
N ASP A 4 11.79 20.50 2.85
CA ASP A 4 10.38 20.14 2.65
C ASP A 4 9.86 20.53 1.26
N LYS A 5 10.25 21.70 0.74
CA LYS A 5 9.86 22.15 -0.61
C LYS A 5 10.57 21.37 -1.70
N VAL A 6 11.81 20.93 -1.44
CA VAL A 6 12.55 20.04 -2.37
C VAL A 6 11.87 18.66 -2.41
N GLY A 7 11.52 18.10 -1.25
CA GLY A 7 10.77 16.85 -1.16
C GLY A 7 9.41 16.92 -1.86
N ALA A 8 8.66 18.00 -1.64
CA ALA A 8 7.40 18.23 -2.33
C ALA A 8 7.56 18.32 -3.85
N LEU A 9 8.62 18.98 -4.34
CA LEU A 9 8.90 19.07 -5.77
C LEU A 9 9.24 17.70 -6.39
N VAL A 10 10.01 16.87 -5.67
CA VAL A 10 10.30 15.48 -6.09
C VAL A 10 9.02 14.65 -6.14
N ILE A 11 8.18 14.72 -5.10
CA ILE A 11 6.89 14.02 -5.06
C ILE A 11 5.99 14.51 -6.21
N LEU A 12 5.93 15.82 -6.46
CA LEU A 12 5.14 16.38 -7.56
C LEU A 12 5.58 15.84 -8.92
N ILE A 13 6.89 15.84 -9.21
CA ILE A 13 7.42 15.28 -10.46
C ILE A 13 7.08 13.80 -10.57
N LEU A 14 7.31 13.01 -9.51
CA LEU A 14 6.99 11.59 -9.50
C LEU A 14 5.50 11.34 -9.74
N SER A 15 4.62 12.09 -9.09
CA SER A 15 3.17 11.96 -9.26
C SER A 15 2.74 12.31 -10.68
N ILE A 16 3.28 13.36 -11.29
CA ILE A 16 2.97 13.71 -12.69
C ILE A 16 3.45 12.63 -13.65
N VAL A 17 4.69 12.17 -13.53
CA VAL A 17 5.25 11.12 -14.39
C VAL A 17 4.46 9.83 -14.25
N TYR A 18 4.14 9.43 -13.01
CA TYR A 18 3.38 8.22 -12.73
C TYR A 18 1.94 8.31 -13.24
N GLY A 19 1.27 9.47 -13.10
CA GLY A 19 -0.05 9.72 -13.67
C GLY A 19 -0.05 9.69 -15.21
N ALA A 20 0.98 10.25 -15.84
CA ALA A 20 1.14 10.18 -17.30
C ALA A 20 1.35 8.74 -17.79
N MET A 21 2.11 7.93 -17.04
CA MET A 21 2.27 6.50 -17.32
C MET A 21 0.95 5.74 -17.13
N ALA A 22 0.16 6.09 -16.11
CA ALA A 22 -1.14 5.47 -15.83
C ALA A 22 -2.14 5.61 -16.99
N LEU A 23 -2.11 6.74 -17.71
CA LEU A 23 -2.95 6.99 -18.88
C LEU A 23 -2.59 6.10 -20.09
N ASN A 24 -1.38 5.54 -20.11
CA ASN A 24 -0.90 4.69 -21.21
C ASN A 24 -1.02 3.18 -20.89
N ILE A 25 -1.61 2.81 -19.75
CA ILE A 25 -1.79 1.40 -19.39
C ILE A 25 -2.84 0.80 -20.34
N PRO A 26 -2.47 -0.18 -21.19
CA PRO A 26 -3.43 -0.83 -22.06
C PRO A 26 -4.48 -1.53 -21.21
N GLU A 27 -5.74 -1.30 -21.52
CA GLU A 27 -6.83 -2.06 -20.88
C GLU A 27 -6.71 -3.52 -21.35
N ALA A 28 -6.63 -4.45 -20.39
CA ALA A 28 -6.53 -5.86 -20.72
C ALA A 28 -7.87 -6.33 -21.32
N PRO A 29 -7.88 -6.98 -22.50
CA PRO A 29 -9.10 -7.46 -23.12
C PRO A 29 -9.79 -8.47 -22.18
N GLY A 30 -11.04 -8.19 -21.81
CA GLY A 30 -11.82 -8.97 -20.83
C GLY A 30 -11.99 -8.33 -19.44
N ILE A 31 -11.43 -7.14 -19.19
CA ILE A 31 -11.61 -6.34 -17.96
C ILE A 31 -12.49 -5.09 -18.19
N GLU A 32 -12.96 -4.89 -19.43
CA GLU A 32 -13.69 -3.70 -19.91
C GLU A 32 -14.99 -3.41 -19.11
N ASP A 33 -15.63 -4.45 -18.54
CA ASP A 33 -16.84 -4.33 -17.72
C ASP A 33 -16.58 -4.29 -16.19
N SER A 34 -15.32 -4.25 -15.76
CA SER A 34 -15.00 -4.09 -14.34
C SER A 34 -15.19 -2.63 -13.92
N GLY A 35 -15.88 -2.38 -12.80
CA GLY A 35 -16.14 -1.02 -12.31
C GLY A 35 -14.87 -0.19 -12.02
N VAL A 36 -13.69 -0.83 -12.02
CA VAL A 36 -12.39 -0.22 -11.71
C VAL A 36 -11.28 -0.78 -12.61
N THR A 37 -10.82 0.04 -13.57
CA THR A 37 -9.74 -0.26 -14.52
C THR A 37 -8.36 -0.34 -13.83
N PRO A 38 -7.38 -1.10 -14.37
CA PRO A 38 -6.00 -1.16 -13.83
C PRO A 38 -5.29 0.21 -13.67
N SER A 39 -5.71 1.22 -14.43
CA SER A 39 -5.18 2.59 -14.38
C SER A 39 -5.74 3.44 -13.24
N SER A 40 -6.85 3.04 -12.62
CA SER A 40 -7.54 3.81 -11.56
C SER A 40 -6.70 3.99 -10.30
N LEU A 41 -6.04 2.94 -9.80
CA LEU A 41 -5.18 3.00 -8.60
C LEU A 41 -3.94 3.87 -8.86
N PRO A 42 -3.21 3.70 -9.97
CA PRO A 42 -2.14 4.63 -10.34
C PRO A 42 -2.60 6.09 -10.46
N MET A 43 -3.77 6.31 -11.06
CA MET A 43 -4.34 7.64 -11.24
C MET A 43 -4.71 8.27 -9.89
N ALA A 44 -5.36 7.53 -8.99
CA ALA A 44 -5.68 8.00 -7.63
C ALA A 44 -4.41 8.37 -6.84
N LEU A 45 -3.35 7.56 -6.94
CA LEU A 45 -2.07 7.84 -6.31
C LEU A 45 -1.41 9.11 -6.88
N SER A 46 -1.47 9.29 -8.20
CA SER A 46 -0.96 10.50 -8.86
C SER A 46 -1.72 11.76 -8.41
N ALA A 47 -3.05 11.69 -8.36
CA ALA A 47 -3.90 12.82 -7.97
C ALA A 47 -3.66 13.20 -6.50
N THR A 48 -3.67 12.24 -5.59
CA THR A 48 -3.41 12.49 -4.16
C THR A 48 -2.00 13.00 -3.91
N GLY A 49 -1.00 12.48 -4.63
CA GLY A 49 0.38 12.96 -4.57
C GLY A 49 0.56 14.39 -5.08
N ILE A 50 -0.10 14.76 -6.18
CA ILE A 50 -0.13 16.14 -6.69
C ILE A 50 -0.76 17.07 -5.65
N ILE A 51 -1.92 16.69 -5.10
CA ILE A 51 -2.61 17.49 -4.08
C ILE A 51 -1.71 17.69 -2.86
N ALA A 52 -1.12 16.63 -2.33
CA ALA A 52 -0.23 16.70 -1.17
C ALA A 52 1.00 17.58 -1.45
N ALA A 53 1.63 17.44 -2.61
CA ALA A 53 2.79 18.24 -2.98
C ALA A 53 2.45 19.73 -3.14
N LEU A 54 1.30 20.06 -3.75
CA LEU A 54 0.82 21.43 -3.86
C LEU A 54 0.52 22.03 -2.49
N LEU A 55 -0.13 21.27 -1.60
CA LEU A 55 -0.38 21.71 -0.22
C LEU A 55 0.92 22.04 0.51
N ILE A 56 1.94 21.18 0.42
CA ILE A 56 3.25 21.43 1.06
C ILE A 56 3.96 22.64 0.45
N LEU A 57 3.81 22.89 -0.85
CA LEU A 57 4.48 24.00 -1.53
C LEU A 57 3.86 25.37 -1.18
N ILE A 58 2.53 25.41 -1.06
CA ILE A 58 1.71 26.59 -0.80
C ILE A 58 1.69 26.93 0.70
N LEU A 59 1.60 25.93 1.57
CA LEU A 59 1.50 26.17 3.01
C LEU A 59 2.83 26.78 3.52
N PRO A 60 2.79 27.91 4.24
CA PRO A 60 3.98 28.47 4.88
C PRO A 60 4.58 27.42 5.81
N ALA A 61 5.88 27.16 5.67
CA ALA A 61 6.59 26.33 6.62
C ALA A 61 6.82 27.17 7.90
N ASP A 62 5.76 27.39 8.68
CA ASP A 62 5.84 27.95 10.04
C ASP A 62 6.33 26.86 10.99
N ARG A 63 7.53 26.35 10.72
CA ARG A 63 8.28 25.58 11.70
C ARG A 63 9.46 26.44 12.13
N PRO A 64 9.57 26.78 13.43
CA PRO A 64 10.84 27.28 13.93
C PRO A 64 11.89 26.23 13.56
N ASP A 65 13.07 26.70 13.21
CA ASP A 65 14.25 25.94 12.83
C ASP A 65 14.68 25.04 14.01
N SER A 66 13.89 24.01 14.34
CA SER A 66 14.36 22.87 15.08
C SER A 66 15.24 22.13 14.09
N GLY A 67 16.55 22.37 14.19
CA GLY A 67 17.62 21.67 13.48
C GLY A 67 17.62 20.17 13.77
N GLU A 68 16.49 19.51 13.53
CA GLU A 68 16.40 18.08 13.40
C GLU A 68 16.89 17.80 11.99
N GLU A 69 18.19 17.52 11.92
CA GLU A 69 18.86 17.03 10.75
C GLU A 69 18.14 15.78 10.23
N THR A 70 17.12 15.97 9.39
CA THR A 70 16.57 14.94 8.50
C THR A 70 17.57 14.67 7.38
N SER A 71 18.82 14.41 7.75
CA SER A 71 19.72 13.63 6.92
C SER A 71 19.08 12.26 6.75
N LEU A 72 18.97 11.77 5.52
CA LEU A 72 18.56 10.39 5.26
C LEU A 72 19.31 9.43 6.20
N ALA A 73 20.60 9.70 6.45
CA ALA A 73 21.41 8.93 7.38
C ALA A 73 20.91 8.96 8.84
N ALA A 74 20.32 10.06 9.33
CA ALA A 74 19.71 10.13 10.66
C ALA A 74 18.39 9.35 10.73
N ALA A 75 17.57 9.39 9.68
CA ALA A 75 16.36 8.57 9.57
C ALA A 75 16.67 7.06 9.54
N PHE A 76 17.79 6.67 8.90
CA PHE A 76 18.28 5.30 8.88
C PHE A 76 18.97 4.85 10.19
N LYS A 77 19.38 5.79 11.06
CA LYS A 77 20.17 5.51 12.27
C LYS A 77 19.34 4.96 13.44
N GLY A 78 18.02 5.13 13.41
CA GLY A 78 17.08 4.62 14.42
C GLY A 78 16.14 3.52 13.89
N LEU A 79 16.28 3.12 12.62
CA LEU A 79 15.39 2.14 12.02
C LEU A 79 15.83 0.72 12.43
N ASP A 80 14.88 -0.08 12.92
CA ASP A 80 15.12 -1.49 13.18
C ASP A 80 15.20 -2.26 11.85
N TRP A 81 16.40 -2.30 11.31
CA TRP A 81 16.72 -2.97 10.04
C TRP A 81 16.32 -4.45 10.04
N ARG A 82 16.27 -5.11 11.20
CA ARG A 82 15.81 -6.50 11.29
C ARG A 82 14.31 -6.59 11.07
N CYS A 83 13.53 -5.76 11.75
CA CYS A 83 12.09 -5.67 11.53
C CYS A 83 11.78 -5.28 10.08
N ALA A 84 12.49 -4.29 9.53
CA ALA A 84 12.31 -3.86 8.14
C ALA A 84 12.60 -4.99 7.14
N ALA A 85 13.71 -5.70 7.30
CA ALA A 85 14.07 -6.84 6.45
C ALA A 85 13.03 -7.98 6.55
N PHE A 86 12.52 -8.26 7.75
CA PHE A 86 11.53 -9.31 7.97
C PHE A 86 10.18 -8.94 7.35
N LEU A 87 9.73 -7.69 7.49
CA LEU A 87 8.54 -7.18 6.81
C LEU A 87 8.70 -7.27 5.28
N PHE A 88 9.86 -6.92 4.74
CA PHE A 88 10.13 -7.03 3.31
C PHE A 88 10.06 -8.48 2.82
N LEU A 89 10.63 -9.42 3.58
CA LEU A 89 10.51 -10.85 3.30
C LEU A 89 9.05 -11.30 3.34
N LEU A 90 8.27 -10.79 4.31
CA LEU A 90 6.85 -11.08 4.44
C LEU A 90 6.05 -10.57 3.24
N MET A 91 6.36 -9.36 2.74
CA MET A 91 5.74 -8.80 1.54
C MET A 91 6.05 -9.63 0.30
N ALA A 92 7.29 -10.08 0.14
CA ALA A 92 7.67 -10.97 -0.95
C ALA A 92 6.93 -12.33 -0.84
N GLY A 93 6.87 -12.90 0.36
CA GLY A 93 6.13 -14.14 0.64
C GLY A 93 4.63 -14.02 0.35
N TYR A 94 4.01 -12.89 0.72
CA TYR A 94 2.62 -12.60 0.41
C TYR A 94 2.36 -12.65 -1.11
N GLY A 95 3.21 -12.00 -1.92
CA GLY A 95 3.07 -12.02 -3.37
C GLY A 95 3.16 -13.43 -3.99
N LEU A 96 4.02 -14.29 -3.45
CA LEU A 96 4.18 -15.68 -3.89
C LEU A 96 2.97 -16.55 -3.52
N ILE A 97 2.40 -16.32 -2.34
CA ILE A 97 1.31 -17.12 -1.77
C ILE A 97 -0.07 -16.62 -2.23
N LEU A 98 -0.15 -15.38 -2.71
CA LEU A 98 -1.39 -14.76 -3.20
C LEU A 98 -2.12 -15.61 -4.23
N LYS A 99 -1.41 -16.06 -5.28
CA LYS A 99 -1.98 -16.91 -6.33
C LYS A 99 -2.52 -18.24 -5.80
N PRO A 100 -1.72 -19.07 -5.12
CA PRO A 100 -2.21 -20.38 -4.67
C PRO A 100 -3.21 -20.30 -3.51
N LEU A 101 -2.99 -19.46 -2.49
CA LEU A 101 -3.83 -19.44 -1.28
C LEU A 101 -5.00 -18.44 -1.36
N GLY A 102 -4.96 -17.49 -2.29
CA GLY A 102 -5.95 -16.43 -2.44
C GLY A 102 -5.73 -15.23 -1.54
N PHE A 103 -6.48 -14.17 -1.82
CA PHE A 103 -6.34 -12.89 -1.12
C PHE A 103 -6.58 -13.00 0.39
N LEU A 104 -7.65 -13.71 0.80
CA LEU A 104 -8.09 -13.73 2.20
C LEU A 104 -7.05 -14.38 3.11
N ILE A 105 -6.60 -15.59 2.76
CA ILE A 105 -5.65 -16.34 3.60
C ILE A 105 -4.27 -15.66 3.56
N SER A 106 -3.81 -15.24 2.38
CA SER A 106 -2.51 -14.58 2.22
C SER A 106 -2.42 -13.30 3.04
N THR A 107 -3.47 -12.47 3.01
CA THR A 107 -3.51 -11.19 3.74
C THR A 107 -3.57 -11.42 5.25
N MET A 108 -4.33 -12.42 5.71
CA MET A 108 -4.35 -12.79 7.14
C MET A 108 -2.97 -13.24 7.63
N LEU A 109 -2.27 -14.09 6.88
CA LEU A 109 -0.90 -14.52 7.23
C LEU A 109 0.08 -13.34 7.23
N PHE A 110 -0.01 -12.47 6.23
CA PHE A 110 0.83 -11.28 6.13
C PHE A 110 0.61 -10.33 7.31
N LEU A 111 -0.64 -10.02 7.67
CA LEU A 111 -0.94 -9.16 8.82
C LEU A 111 -0.52 -9.82 10.14
N CYS A 112 -0.82 -11.10 10.34
CA CYS A 112 -0.41 -11.84 11.54
C CYS A 112 1.12 -11.83 11.71
N GLY A 113 1.87 -12.14 10.65
CA GLY A 113 3.34 -12.11 10.70
C GLY A 113 3.90 -10.69 10.85
N GLY A 114 3.23 -9.68 10.27
CA GLY A 114 3.60 -8.27 10.41
C GLY A 114 3.44 -7.78 11.85
N PHE A 115 2.27 -8.04 12.46
CA PHE A 115 2.04 -7.72 13.87
C PHE A 115 2.99 -8.47 14.80
N TRP A 116 3.34 -9.71 14.47
CA TRP A 116 4.29 -10.48 15.25
C TRP A 116 5.70 -9.89 15.15
N THR A 117 6.11 -9.45 13.96
CA THR A 117 7.38 -8.75 13.74
C THR A 117 7.45 -7.46 14.55
N MET A 118 6.34 -6.73 14.68
CA MET A 118 6.23 -5.53 15.51
C MET A 118 6.19 -5.81 17.02
N GLY A 119 6.19 -7.06 17.45
CA GLY A 119 6.28 -7.45 18.86
C GLY A 119 4.95 -7.40 19.64
N GLU A 120 3.80 -7.24 18.96
CA GLU A 120 2.50 -7.34 19.62
C GLU A 120 2.29 -8.79 20.09
N ARG A 121 2.13 -9.01 21.39
CA ARG A 121 1.99 -10.37 21.98
C ARG A 121 0.53 -10.79 22.18
N ARG A 122 -0.42 -9.92 21.88
CA ARG A 122 -1.86 -10.20 22.04
C ARG A 122 -2.42 -10.91 20.82
N ILE A 123 -2.17 -12.22 20.75
CA ILE A 123 -2.58 -13.11 19.65
C ILE A 123 -4.07 -12.94 19.30
N LYS A 124 -4.95 -12.83 20.31
CA LYS A 124 -6.40 -12.64 20.09
C LYS A 124 -6.71 -11.34 19.34
N LEU A 125 -6.04 -10.25 19.68
CA LEU A 125 -6.26 -8.94 19.07
C LEU A 125 -5.67 -8.91 17.65
N MET A 126 -4.47 -9.48 17.47
CA MET A 126 -3.86 -9.63 16.15
C MET A 126 -4.74 -10.43 15.19
N LEU A 127 -5.31 -11.55 15.66
CA LEU A 127 -6.18 -12.38 14.83
C LEU A 127 -7.47 -11.63 14.47
N SER A 128 -8.15 -11.02 15.45
CA SER A 128 -9.38 -10.25 15.21
C SER A 128 -9.16 -9.08 14.26
N VAL A 129 -8.07 -8.32 14.42
CA VAL A 129 -7.73 -7.21 13.53
C VAL A 129 -7.38 -7.73 12.14
N SER A 130 -6.57 -8.79 12.03
CA SER A 130 -6.20 -9.36 10.73
C SER A 130 -7.41 -9.84 9.96
N ILE A 131 -8.34 -10.53 10.62
CA ILE A 131 -9.59 -10.99 10.01
C ILE A 131 -10.46 -9.80 9.63
N GLY A 132 -10.69 -8.85 10.54
CA GLY A 132 -11.54 -7.69 10.30
C GLY A 132 -11.03 -6.82 9.15
N VAL A 133 -9.73 -6.52 9.11
CA VAL A 133 -9.10 -5.75 8.04
C VAL A 133 -9.18 -6.53 6.72
N THR A 134 -8.83 -7.81 6.72
CA THR A 134 -8.86 -8.63 5.50
C THR A 134 -10.26 -8.74 4.90
N VAL A 135 -11.28 -9.00 5.73
CA VAL A 135 -12.69 -9.05 5.29
C VAL A 135 -13.17 -7.68 4.85
N GLY A 136 -12.78 -6.60 5.55
CA GLY A 136 -13.09 -5.23 5.15
C GLY A 136 -12.54 -4.89 3.77
N PHE A 137 -11.26 -5.20 3.51
CA PHE A 137 -10.67 -5.04 2.18
C PHE A 137 -11.34 -5.92 1.14
N TRP A 138 -11.66 -7.17 1.48
CA TRP A 138 -12.38 -8.07 0.58
C TRP A 138 -13.75 -7.51 0.19
N LEU A 139 -14.51 -6.97 1.14
CA LEU A 139 -15.80 -6.32 0.88
C LEU A 139 -15.64 -5.07 0.01
N ILE A 140 -14.67 -4.22 0.30
CA ILE A 140 -14.40 -3.01 -0.49
C ILE A 140 -14.05 -3.42 -1.93
N LEU A 141 -13.09 -4.32 -2.11
CA LEU A 141 -12.62 -4.66 -3.45
C LEU A 141 -13.67 -5.45 -4.25
N THR A 142 -14.38 -6.38 -3.61
CA THR A 142 -15.36 -7.24 -4.30
C THR A 142 -16.70 -6.53 -4.50
N GLN A 143 -17.25 -5.89 -3.45
CA GLN A 143 -18.61 -5.32 -3.49
C GLN A 143 -18.63 -3.85 -3.87
N LEU A 144 -17.64 -3.06 -3.44
CA LEU A 144 -17.61 -1.62 -3.73
C LEU A 144 -16.95 -1.33 -5.08
N LEU A 145 -15.83 -1.99 -5.38
CA LEU A 145 -15.06 -1.76 -6.61
C LEU A 145 -15.38 -2.79 -7.72
N GLY A 146 -16.06 -3.89 -7.40
CA GLY A 146 -16.36 -4.94 -8.38
C GLY A 146 -15.12 -5.65 -8.94
N ILE A 147 -13.98 -5.55 -8.24
CA ILE A 147 -12.72 -6.18 -8.65
C ILE A 147 -12.75 -7.63 -8.24
N TYR A 148 -12.58 -8.52 -9.21
CA TYR A 148 -12.37 -9.94 -8.94
C TYR A 148 -11.03 -10.14 -8.25
N LEU A 149 -11.09 -10.58 -6.99
CA LEU A 149 -9.91 -11.02 -6.24
C LEU A 149 -9.71 -12.52 -6.44
N GLU A 150 -8.45 -12.95 -6.49
CA GLU A 150 -8.09 -14.37 -6.54
C GLU A 150 -8.81 -15.12 -5.40
N PRO A 151 -9.78 -16.00 -5.69
CA PRO A 151 -10.64 -16.60 -4.65
C PRO A 151 -9.88 -17.54 -3.71
N GLY A 152 -8.64 -17.90 -4.04
CA GLY A 152 -7.87 -18.90 -3.33
C GLY A 152 -8.50 -20.29 -3.36
N VAL A 153 -7.85 -21.22 -2.68
CA VAL A 153 -8.22 -22.64 -2.60
C VAL A 153 -9.66 -22.87 -2.10
N LEU A 154 -10.30 -21.88 -1.48
CA LEU A 154 -11.65 -22.00 -0.93
C LEU A 154 -12.74 -22.13 -2.02
N HIS A 155 -12.52 -21.61 -3.22
CA HIS A 155 -13.47 -21.82 -4.33
C HIS A 155 -13.24 -23.16 -5.07
N PHE A 156 -12.08 -23.79 -4.90
CA PHE A 156 -11.81 -25.11 -5.49
C PHE A 156 -12.53 -26.24 -4.73
N LEU A 157 -12.88 -26.04 -3.46
CA LEU A 157 -13.57 -27.04 -2.63
C LEU A 157 -15.11 -26.94 -2.65
N GLY A 158 -15.67 -25.88 -3.25
CA GLY A 158 -17.12 -25.61 -3.30
C GLY A 158 -17.79 -25.91 -4.64
N ALA A 159 -17.07 -26.47 -5.60
CA ALA A 159 -17.55 -26.78 -6.95
C ALA A 159 -17.43 -28.28 -7.29
N ASN A 160 -17.93 -29.14 -6.39
CA ASN A 160 -18.13 -30.56 -6.66
C ASN A 160 -19.54 -30.97 -6.25
#